data_AF-A0A7V9DXF1-F1
#
_entry.id   AF-A0A7V9DXF1-F1
#
_cell.length_a   1.000
_cell.length_b   1.000
_cell.length_c   1.000
_cell.angle_alpha   90.00
_cell.angle_beta   90.00
_cell.angle_gamma   90.00
#
_symmetry.space_group_name_H-M   'P 1'
#
loop_
_entity.id
_entity.type
_entity.pdbx_description
1 polymer ?
#
loop_
_entity_poly.entity_id
_entity_poly.type
_entity_poly.pdbx_seq_one_letter_code
_entity_poly.pdbx_strand_id
1 'polypeptide(L)'
;MLQELLTEPLPAHLSDYVRHLLENHRGQLAEGPAWRSGDVRSFAAEYERDPQTDADLFQIGLRRLRDLKRWIEIEEDSPREEVNRNNNEAGFRRWLQRRLNERSRGRYVVPQEWEIDGAARPDLRLVIPNAAPVSLELKIIDERPLHDLIAGLEAQLVGTYLRDHRARYGIYVLALFNRDRKWEPLEEGPRINSEQMLGVLQRRIDDILVDRADIAGLEVLLIHFSLPAQ
;
A
#
# COMPACT_ATOMS: atom_id res chain seq x y z
N MET A 1 -3.03 -19.00 3.82
CA MET A 1 -3.78 -20.04 4.53
C MET A 1 -5.01 -20.52 3.77
N LEU A 2 -6.04 -19.71 3.52
CA LEU A 2 -7.23 -20.17 2.76
C LEU A 2 -7.04 -20.12 1.22
N GLN A 3 -6.26 -19.18 0.67
CA GLN A 3 -6.03 -19.12 -0.78
C GLN A 3 -5.13 -20.25 -1.32
N GLU A 4 -4.13 -20.69 -0.55
CA GLU A 4 -3.24 -21.80 -0.93
C GLU A 4 -3.98 -23.13 -1.01
N LEU A 5 -5.01 -23.32 -0.19
CA LEU A 5 -5.88 -24.50 -0.25
C LEU A 5 -6.57 -24.66 -1.62
N LEU A 6 -6.76 -23.58 -2.39
CA LEU A 6 -7.34 -23.64 -3.74
C LEU A 6 -6.32 -24.01 -4.84
N THR A 7 -5.03 -24.09 -4.51
CA THR A 7 -3.98 -24.47 -5.46
C THR A 7 -3.67 -25.97 -5.49
N GLU A 8 -4.18 -26.73 -4.51
CA GLU A 8 -4.19 -28.19 -4.49
C GLU A 8 -5.59 -28.72 -4.93
N PRO A 9 -5.69 -29.92 -5.53
CA PRO A 9 -6.98 -30.47 -5.94
C PRO A 9 -7.79 -30.89 -4.71
N LEU A 10 -8.53 -29.93 -4.14
CA LEU A 10 -9.46 -30.20 -3.04
C LEU A 10 -10.73 -30.88 -3.56
N PRO A 11 -11.36 -31.75 -2.74
CA PRO A 11 -12.73 -32.17 -2.97
C PRO A 11 -13.65 -30.95 -3.12
N ALA A 12 -14.57 -30.98 -4.09
CA ALA A 12 -15.40 -29.83 -4.46
C ALA A 12 -16.06 -29.12 -3.25
N HIS A 13 -16.56 -29.89 -2.27
CA HIS A 13 -17.20 -29.37 -1.06
C HIS A 13 -16.27 -28.54 -0.15
N LEU A 14 -14.97 -28.82 -0.15
CA LEU A 14 -13.95 -28.06 0.61
C LEU A 14 -13.52 -26.81 -0.15
N SER A 15 -13.41 -26.87 -1.47
CA SER A 15 -13.12 -25.71 -2.33
C SER A 15 -14.22 -24.65 -2.23
N ASP A 16 -15.49 -25.09 -2.25
CA ASP A 16 -16.65 -24.22 -2.07
C ASP A 16 -16.69 -23.58 -0.68
N TYR A 17 -16.32 -24.34 0.37
CA TYR A 17 -16.25 -23.82 1.73
C TYR A 17 -15.12 -22.79 1.93
N VAL A 18 -13.95 -23.03 1.35
CA VAL A 18 -12.81 -22.10 1.38
C VAL A 18 -13.11 -20.82 0.62
N ARG A 19 -13.74 -20.93 -0.56
CA ARG A 19 -14.22 -19.78 -1.33
C ARG A 19 -15.26 -18.98 -0.55
N HIS A 20 -16.20 -19.66 0.11
CA HIS A 20 -17.19 -19.03 0.98
C HIS A 20 -16.54 -18.29 2.16
N LEU A 21 -15.49 -18.83 2.77
CA LEU A 21 -14.75 -18.13 3.84
C LEU A 21 -13.99 -16.89 3.34
N LEU A 22 -13.39 -16.95 2.14
CA LEU A 22 -12.74 -15.80 1.51
C LEU A 22 -13.74 -14.73 1.08
N GLU A 23 -14.90 -15.12 0.56
CA GLU A 23 -16.00 -14.23 0.24
C GLU A 23 -16.59 -13.60 1.51
N ASN A 24 -16.76 -14.36 2.59
CA ASN A 24 -17.20 -13.82 3.88
C ASN A 24 -16.15 -12.89 4.49
N HIS A 25 -14.85 -13.17 4.36
CA HIS A 25 -13.79 -12.27 4.84
C HIS A 25 -13.76 -10.97 4.02
N ARG A 26 -13.87 -11.06 2.69
CA ARG A 26 -14.06 -9.91 1.80
C ARG A 26 -15.35 -9.15 2.12
N GLY A 27 -16.41 -9.88 2.47
CA GLY A 27 -17.69 -9.35 2.92
C GLY A 27 -17.56 -8.60 4.24
N GLN A 28 -16.83 -9.13 5.22
CA GLN A 28 -16.56 -8.47 6.50
C GLN A 28 -15.66 -7.23 6.35
N LEU A 29 -14.74 -7.22 5.38
CA LEU A 29 -13.98 -6.02 5.00
C LEU A 29 -14.84 -4.99 4.24
N ALA A 30 -15.89 -5.45 3.55
CA ALA A 30 -16.84 -4.58 2.84
C ALA A 30 -17.98 -4.08 3.74
N GLU A 31 -18.33 -4.81 4.80
CA GLU A 31 -19.27 -4.43 5.85
C GLU A 31 -18.58 -3.50 6.84
N GLY A 32 -18.44 -2.24 6.43
CA GLY A 32 -18.06 -1.16 7.34
C GLY A 32 -19.11 -0.98 8.46
N PRO A 33 -18.75 -0.31 9.57
CA PRO A 33 -19.68 -0.04 10.67
C PRO A 33 -20.95 0.66 10.17
N ALA A 34 -22.07 0.50 10.90
CA ALA A 34 -23.35 1.14 10.54
C ALA A 34 -23.18 2.64 10.25
N TRP A 35 -23.84 3.14 9.21
CA TRP A 35 -23.75 4.54 8.79
C TRP A 35 -24.39 5.45 9.84
N ARG A 36 -23.67 6.52 10.21
CA ARG A 36 -24.24 7.61 11.01
C ARG A 36 -24.94 8.59 10.08
N SER A 37 -25.90 9.36 10.59
CA SER A 37 -26.62 10.36 9.80
C SER A 37 -25.70 11.44 9.20
N GLY A 38 -24.52 11.67 9.79
CA GLY A 38 -23.48 12.53 9.22
C GLY A 38 -22.78 11.92 8.00
N ASP A 39 -22.53 10.61 8.02
CA ASP A 39 -21.86 9.86 6.94
C ASP A 39 -22.69 9.88 5.66
N VAL A 40 -24.02 9.81 5.77
CA VAL A 40 -24.94 9.91 4.61
C VAL A 40 -24.83 11.28 3.93
N ARG A 41 -24.68 12.36 4.71
CA ARG A 41 -24.53 13.72 4.15
C ARG A 41 -23.15 13.92 3.53
N SER A 42 -22.09 13.48 4.19
CA SER A 42 -20.72 13.54 3.65
C SER A 42 -20.57 12.68 2.39
N PHE A 43 -21.19 11.51 2.34
CA PHE A 43 -21.22 10.67 1.15
C PHE A 43 -22.07 11.29 0.03
N ALA A 44 -23.23 11.88 0.33
CA ALA A 44 -24.05 12.53 -0.68
C ALA A 44 -23.35 13.76 -1.31
N ALA A 45 -22.49 14.46 -0.56
CA ALA A 45 -21.77 15.64 -1.02
C ALA A 45 -20.42 15.31 -1.67
N GLU A 46 -19.69 14.33 -1.13
CA GLU A 46 -18.28 14.08 -1.48
C GLU A 46 -18.00 12.62 -1.91
N TYR A 47 -19.03 11.78 -1.98
CA TYR A 47 -18.97 10.34 -2.25
C TYR A 47 -18.07 9.54 -1.29
N GLU A 48 -17.84 10.08 -0.08
CA GLU A 48 -16.93 9.49 0.92
C GLU A 48 -17.41 9.69 2.36
N ARG A 49 -17.15 8.67 3.19
CA ARG A 49 -17.39 8.65 4.64
C ARG A 49 -16.10 8.96 5.40
N ASP A 50 -16.22 9.55 6.58
CA ASP A 50 -15.08 9.78 7.47
C ASP A 50 -14.55 8.45 8.02
N PRO A 51 -13.23 8.20 7.96
CA PRO A 51 -12.67 6.97 8.47
C PRO A 51 -12.85 6.89 9.99
N GLN A 52 -13.39 5.77 10.47
CA GLN A 52 -13.64 5.53 11.90
C GLN A 52 -12.71 4.46 12.46
N THR A 53 -12.15 3.63 11.59
CA THR A 53 -11.25 2.52 11.93
C THR A 53 -9.93 2.65 11.17
N ASP A 54 -8.93 1.88 11.60
CA ASP A 54 -7.66 1.73 10.89
C ASP A 54 -7.86 1.08 9.51
N ALA A 55 -8.84 0.19 9.38
CA ALA A 55 -9.29 -0.38 8.10
C ALA A 55 -9.85 0.70 7.16
N ASP A 56 -10.74 1.58 7.63
CA ASP A 56 -11.24 2.70 6.81
C ASP A 56 -10.10 3.63 6.38
N LEU A 57 -9.18 3.90 7.32
CA LEU A 57 -8.00 4.73 7.08
C LEU A 57 -7.05 4.10 6.04
N PHE A 58 -6.94 2.77 6.05
CA PHE A 58 -6.18 2.03 5.06
C PHE A 58 -6.83 2.14 3.68
N GLN A 59 -8.15 1.94 3.59
CA GLN A 59 -8.88 2.02 2.32
C GLN A 59 -8.87 3.44 1.72
N ILE A 60 -9.05 4.48 2.53
CA ILE A 60 -8.94 5.86 2.04
C ILE A 60 -7.50 6.15 1.59
N GLY A 61 -6.49 5.67 2.32
CA GLY A 61 -5.08 5.76 1.93
C GLY A 61 -4.80 5.16 0.56
N LEU A 62 -5.23 3.91 0.34
CA LEU A 62 -5.09 3.23 -0.95
C LEU A 62 -5.80 3.97 -2.08
N ARG A 63 -7.02 4.47 -1.84
CA ARG A 63 -7.76 5.25 -2.84
C ARG A 63 -6.97 6.48 -3.25
N ARG A 64 -6.47 7.24 -2.28
CA ARG A 64 -5.68 8.46 -2.54
C ARG A 64 -4.39 8.18 -3.30
N LEU A 65 -3.71 7.09 -2.95
CA LEU A 65 -2.50 6.67 -3.66
C LEU A 65 -2.80 6.19 -5.09
N ARG A 66 -3.93 5.50 -5.32
CA ARG A 66 -4.38 5.11 -6.67
C ARG A 66 -4.80 6.31 -7.51
N ASP A 67 -5.48 7.29 -6.92
CA ASP A 67 -5.80 8.57 -7.58
C ASP A 67 -4.53 9.31 -7.97
N LEU A 68 -3.54 9.37 -7.07
CA LEU A 68 -2.23 9.93 -7.36
C LEU A 68 -1.51 9.16 -8.46
N LYS A 69 -1.50 7.82 -8.42
CA LYS A 69 -0.93 6.98 -9.47
C LYS A 69 -1.55 7.31 -10.82
N ARG A 70 -2.88 7.40 -10.91
CA ARG A 70 -3.58 7.76 -12.15
C ARG A 70 -3.19 9.16 -12.63
N TRP A 71 -3.22 10.15 -11.74
CA TRP A 71 -2.84 11.53 -12.05
C TRP A 71 -1.41 11.63 -12.58
N ILE A 72 -0.50 10.90 -11.92
CA ILE A 72 0.89 10.82 -12.35
C ILE A 72 0.98 10.08 -13.68
N GLU A 73 0.36 8.92 -13.88
CA GLU A 73 0.63 8.02 -15.01
C GLU A 73 -0.15 8.32 -16.30
N ILE A 74 -1.27 9.05 -16.23
CA ILE A 74 -2.20 9.16 -17.36
C ILE A 74 -2.53 10.62 -17.71
N GLU A 75 -2.76 11.46 -16.71
CA GLU A 75 -3.34 12.79 -16.94
C GLU A 75 -2.33 13.77 -17.56
N GLU A 76 -2.83 14.76 -18.30
CA GLU A 76 -2.00 15.73 -19.05
C GLU A 76 -1.28 16.72 -18.12
N ASP A 77 -1.94 17.14 -17.04
CA ASP A 77 -1.41 18.03 -16.01
C ASP A 77 -0.57 17.28 -14.94
N SER A 78 0.04 16.17 -15.34
CA SER A 78 0.78 15.27 -14.47
C SER A 78 1.94 15.98 -13.74
N PRO A 79 2.06 15.80 -12.40
CA PRO A 79 3.11 16.45 -11.59
C PRO A 79 4.44 15.68 -11.62
N ARG A 80 4.68 14.81 -12.62
CA ARG A 80 5.85 13.92 -12.67
C ARG A 80 7.18 14.64 -12.45
N GLU A 81 7.32 15.86 -12.97
CA GLU A 81 8.55 16.64 -12.91
C GLU A 81 8.86 17.19 -11.49
N GLU A 82 7.87 17.19 -10.59
CA GLU A 82 8.06 17.63 -9.21
C GLU A 82 8.90 16.65 -8.37
N VAL A 83 9.01 15.40 -8.82
CA VAL A 83 9.91 14.39 -8.25
C VAL A 83 10.86 13.96 -9.36
N ASN A 84 12.16 13.98 -9.12
CA ASN A 84 13.12 13.48 -10.11
C ASN A 84 13.90 12.29 -9.53
N ARG A 85 14.49 11.48 -10.41
CA ARG A 85 15.30 10.31 -10.02
C ARG A 85 16.49 10.64 -9.10
N ASN A 86 17.01 11.87 -9.21
CA ASN A 86 18.16 12.33 -8.42
C ASN A 86 17.73 12.86 -7.04
N ASN A 87 16.43 13.04 -6.80
CA ASN A 87 15.92 13.34 -5.47
C ASN A 87 16.19 12.11 -4.62
N ASN A 88 16.77 12.33 -3.45
CA ASN A 88 16.82 11.28 -2.45
C ASN A 88 15.39 10.89 -2.02
N GLU A 89 15.25 9.71 -1.41
CA GLU A 89 13.95 9.21 -0.90
C GLU A 89 13.25 10.24 0.01
N ALA A 90 14.01 11.08 0.71
CA ALA A 90 13.45 12.17 1.52
C ALA A 90 12.70 13.23 0.69
N GLY A 91 13.14 13.52 -0.53
CA GLY A 91 12.43 14.38 -1.47
C GLY A 91 11.10 13.78 -1.92
N PHE A 92 11.10 12.51 -2.32
CA PHE A 92 9.88 11.79 -2.68
C PHE A 92 8.90 11.69 -1.50
N ARG A 93 9.41 11.40 -0.31
CA ARG A 93 8.64 11.37 0.94
C ARG A 93 7.94 12.70 1.24
N ARG A 94 8.67 13.82 1.21
CA ARG A 94 8.09 15.17 1.42
C ARG A 94 7.03 15.49 0.37
N TRP A 95 7.29 15.14 -0.88
CA TRP A 95 6.34 15.35 -1.96
C TRP A 95 5.05 14.55 -1.73
N LEU A 96 5.15 13.25 -1.46
CA LEU A 96 3.98 12.39 -1.26
C LEU A 96 3.18 12.81 -0.02
N GLN A 97 3.87 13.17 1.07
CA GLN A 97 3.24 13.72 2.28
C GLN A 97 2.37 14.94 1.96
N ARG A 98 2.91 15.92 1.23
CA ARG A 98 2.19 17.13 0.84
C ARG A 98 0.96 16.77 0.00
N ARG A 99 1.13 15.90 -1.01
CA ARG A 99 0.05 15.49 -1.90
C ARG A 99 -1.08 14.72 -1.21
N LEU A 100 -0.75 13.89 -0.22
CA LEU A 100 -1.73 13.20 0.61
C LEU A 100 -2.47 14.17 1.55
N ASN A 101 -1.76 15.10 2.20
CA ASN A 101 -2.40 16.11 3.06
C ASN A 101 -3.35 17.03 2.26
N GLU A 102 -2.96 17.50 1.08
CA GLU A 102 -3.82 18.28 0.18
C GLU A 102 -5.10 17.53 -0.21
N ARG A 103 -5.01 16.21 -0.35
CA ARG A 103 -6.13 15.32 -0.74
C ARG A 103 -6.84 14.71 0.46
N SER A 104 -6.44 15.04 1.69
CA SER A 104 -7.04 14.48 2.91
C SER A 104 -8.51 14.90 3.05
N ARG A 105 -8.85 16.11 2.56
CA ARG A 105 -10.15 16.76 2.79
C ARG A 105 -10.53 16.76 4.27
N GLY A 106 -9.55 16.93 5.17
CA GLY A 106 -9.75 16.94 6.63
C GLY A 106 -10.06 15.58 7.27
N ARG A 107 -10.05 14.47 6.51
CA ARG A 107 -10.43 13.13 7.01
C ARG A 107 -9.31 12.38 7.73
N TYR A 108 -8.08 12.73 7.43
CA TYR A 108 -6.88 12.18 8.07
C TYR A 108 -5.77 13.22 7.98
N VAL A 109 -4.70 13.00 8.73
CA VAL A 109 -3.47 13.80 8.61
C VAL A 109 -2.29 12.89 8.29
N VAL A 110 -1.31 13.44 7.60
CA VAL A 110 0.04 12.87 7.43
C VAL A 110 1.02 13.81 8.15
N PRO A 111 1.25 13.60 9.46
CA PRO A 111 2.06 14.50 10.28
C PRO A 111 3.47 14.71 9.72
N GLN A 112 3.93 15.96 9.78
CA GLN A 112 5.35 16.27 9.60
C GLN A 112 6.10 15.83 10.84
N GLU A 113 7.21 15.11 10.65
CA GLU A 113 8.16 14.72 11.70
C GLU A 113 7.51 13.97 12.88
N TRP A 114 7.28 12.66 12.70
CA TRP A 114 7.13 11.82 13.89
C TRP A 114 8.50 11.58 14.51
N GLU A 115 8.77 12.28 15.60
CA GLU A 115 9.78 11.88 16.56
C GLU A 115 9.21 10.75 17.43
N ILE A 116 9.30 9.51 16.94
CA ILE A 116 9.23 8.35 17.83
C ILE A 116 10.57 8.31 18.55
N ASP A 117 10.53 8.53 19.86
CA ASP A 117 11.68 8.43 20.75
C ASP A 117 12.31 7.03 20.61
N GLY A 118 13.55 6.97 20.12
CA GLY A 118 14.40 5.77 20.16
C GLY A 118 14.20 4.62 19.15
N ALA A 119 13.23 4.63 18.22
CA ALA A 119 13.02 3.50 17.30
C ALA A 119 12.64 3.92 15.87
N ALA A 120 13.12 3.15 14.90
CA ALA A 120 13.01 3.38 13.47
C ALA A 120 11.62 3.82 13.00
N ARG A 121 11.60 4.86 12.17
CA ARG A 121 10.40 5.63 11.80
C ARG A 121 9.94 5.26 10.40
N PRO A 122 8.64 4.96 10.21
CA PRO A 122 8.10 4.80 8.86
C PRO A 122 8.26 6.07 8.06
N ASP A 123 8.38 5.90 6.75
CA ASP A 123 8.52 7.02 5.84
C ASP A 123 7.33 7.97 5.95
N LEU A 124 6.10 7.44 6.02
CA LEU A 124 4.89 8.21 6.33
C LEU A 124 3.93 7.38 7.18
N ARG A 125 3.01 8.03 7.91
CA ARG A 125 1.79 7.35 8.39
C ARG A 125 0.57 8.23 8.20
N LEU A 126 -0.55 7.58 7.92
CA LEU A 126 -1.86 8.21 7.98
C LEU A 126 -2.38 8.07 9.40
N VAL A 127 -2.94 9.14 9.96
CA VAL A 127 -3.50 9.12 11.33
C VAL A 127 -4.86 9.81 11.42
N ILE A 128 -5.68 9.22 12.28
CA ILE A 128 -6.91 9.82 12.84
C ILE A 128 -6.91 9.64 14.37
N PRO A 129 -7.63 10.49 15.14
CA PRO A 129 -7.53 10.48 16.61
C PRO A 129 -7.89 9.16 17.31
N ASN A 130 -8.80 8.37 16.72
CA ASN A 130 -9.43 7.24 17.40
C ASN A 130 -9.11 5.87 16.77
N ALA A 131 -8.06 5.78 15.95
CA ALA A 131 -7.63 4.52 15.35
C ALA A 131 -6.10 4.42 15.28
N ALA A 132 -5.61 3.20 15.08
CA ALA A 132 -4.22 2.97 14.82
C ALA A 132 -3.76 3.59 13.49
N PRO A 133 -2.47 3.98 13.38
CA PRO A 133 -1.94 4.53 12.15
C PRO A 133 -1.82 3.46 11.05
N VAL A 134 -1.90 3.91 9.80
CA VAL A 134 -1.50 3.14 8.62
C VAL A 134 -0.09 3.55 8.24
N SER A 135 0.86 2.62 8.25
CA SER A 135 2.27 2.93 7.96
C SER A 135 2.57 2.80 6.46
N LEU A 136 3.34 3.73 5.91
CA LEU A 136 3.80 3.73 4.53
C LEU A 136 5.32 3.64 4.52
N GLU A 137 5.86 2.76 3.68
CA GLU A 137 7.29 2.73 3.33
C GLU A 137 7.45 3.04 1.84
N LEU A 138 8.41 3.91 1.51
CA LEU A 138 8.60 4.45 0.18
C LEU A 138 9.98 4.04 -0.36
N LYS A 139 10.05 3.67 -1.64
CA LYS A 139 11.33 3.45 -2.33
C LYS A 139 11.32 4.03 -3.74
N ILE A 140 12.43 4.68 -4.12
CA ILE A 140 12.78 4.88 -5.53
C ILE A 140 13.54 3.64 -5.97
N ILE A 141 13.07 2.97 -7.03
CA ILE A 141 13.49 1.59 -7.33
C ILE A 141 14.38 1.44 -8.57
N ASP A 142 14.67 2.53 -9.29
CA ASP A 142 15.45 2.55 -10.53
C ASP A 142 16.81 1.84 -10.45
N GLU A 143 17.50 1.99 -9.32
CA GLU A 143 18.84 1.45 -9.08
C GLU A 143 18.85 0.31 -8.06
N ARG A 144 17.67 -0.14 -7.59
CA ARG A 144 17.56 -1.16 -6.54
C ARG A 144 17.48 -2.56 -7.14
N PRO A 145 18.23 -3.54 -6.60
CA PRO A 145 18.04 -4.95 -6.92
C PRO A 145 16.77 -5.50 -6.28
N LEU A 146 16.27 -6.62 -6.78
CA LEU A 146 15.01 -7.22 -6.31
C LEU A 146 15.07 -7.61 -4.81
N HIS A 147 16.20 -8.15 -4.35
CA HIS A 147 16.36 -8.53 -2.94
C HIS A 147 16.26 -7.33 -1.99
N ASP A 148 16.73 -6.14 -2.39
CA ASP A 148 16.58 -4.91 -1.60
C ASP A 148 15.12 -4.47 -1.50
N LEU A 149 14.33 -4.68 -2.56
CA LEU A 149 12.89 -4.36 -2.54
C LEU A 149 12.15 -5.29 -1.57
N ILE A 150 12.51 -6.57 -1.56
CA ILE A 150 11.98 -7.56 -0.60
C ILE A 150 12.41 -7.20 0.82
N ALA A 151 13.68 -6.84 1.04
CA ALA A 151 14.16 -6.42 2.35
C ALA A 151 13.45 -5.15 2.85
N GLY A 152 13.16 -4.18 1.98
CA GLY A 152 12.36 -3.01 2.34
C GLY A 152 10.93 -3.39 2.78
N LEU A 153 10.30 -4.34 2.10
CA LEU A 153 8.99 -4.85 2.49
C LEU A 153 9.04 -5.61 3.83
N GLU A 154 9.92 -6.60 3.95
CA GLU A 154 9.95 -7.55 5.06
C GLU A 154 10.62 -6.99 6.31
N ALA A 155 11.79 -6.37 6.17
CA ALA A 155 12.56 -5.89 7.31
C ALA A 155 12.11 -4.50 7.76
N GLN A 156 11.85 -3.59 6.82
CA GLN A 156 11.49 -2.19 7.15
C GLN A 156 9.99 -2.08 7.41
N LEU A 157 9.13 -2.30 6.41
CA LEU A 157 7.70 -2.10 6.58
C LEU A 157 7.12 -3.07 7.62
N VAL A 158 7.26 -4.38 7.38
CA VAL A 158 6.68 -5.42 8.25
C VAL A 158 7.47 -5.57 9.55
N GLY A 159 8.78 -5.75 9.42
CA GLY A 159 9.66 -6.09 10.53
C GLY A 159 9.83 -4.94 11.51
N THR A 160 9.79 -3.69 11.06
CA THR A 160 10.09 -2.53 11.89
C THR A 160 8.84 -1.71 12.20
N TYR A 161 8.06 -1.30 11.19
CA TYR A 161 6.96 -0.36 11.44
C TYR A 161 5.66 -1.03 11.89
N LEU A 162 5.40 -2.24 11.42
CA LEU A 162 4.25 -3.06 11.85
C LEU A 162 4.58 -3.97 13.04
N ARG A 163 5.69 -3.70 13.75
CA ARG A 163 6.03 -4.38 15.00
C ARG A 163 5.24 -3.82 16.20
N ASP A 164 4.85 -2.55 16.14
CA ASP A 164 3.96 -1.96 17.16
C ASP A 164 2.59 -2.64 17.07
N HIS A 165 2.15 -3.25 18.17
CA HIS A 165 0.90 -4.03 18.26
C HIS A 165 -0.35 -3.26 17.85
N ARG A 166 -0.28 -1.92 17.78
CA ARG A 166 -1.40 -1.11 17.29
C ARG A 166 -1.41 -1.01 15.76
N ALA A 167 -0.26 -0.98 15.08
CA ALA A 167 -0.18 -0.76 13.64
C ALA A 167 -0.37 -2.07 12.86
N ARG A 168 -1.57 -2.28 12.33
CA ARG A 168 -1.96 -3.53 11.63
C ARG A 168 -1.99 -3.42 10.10
N TYR A 169 -1.80 -2.20 9.57
CA TYR A 169 -1.94 -1.90 8.15
C TYR A 169 -0.70 -1.21 7.58
N GLY A 170 -0.22 -1.70 6.43
CA GLY A 170 0.98 -1.19 5.76
C GLY A 170 0.79 -0.99 4.25
N ILE A 171 1.41 0.04 3.67
CA ILE A 171 1.44 0.25 2.22
C ILE A 171 2.87 0.48 1.76
N TYR A 172 3.35 -0.33 0.82
CA TYR A 172 4.67 -0.21 0.21
C TYR A 172 4.56 0.53 -1.12
N VAL A 173 5.09 1.75 -1.18
CA VAL A 173 4.95 2.65 -2.33
C VAL A 173 6.26 2.73 -3.10
N LEU A 174 6.25 2.26 -4.34
CA LEU A 174 7.42 2.21 -5.21
C LEU A 174 7.31 3.26 -6.31
N ALA A 175 8.33 4.11 -6.44
CA ALA A 175 8.47 5.06 -7.54
C ALA A 175 9.50 4.53 -8.56
N LEU A 176 9.07 4.41 -9.82
CA LEU A 176 9.92 3.99 -10.93
C LEU A 176 9.97 5.08 -12.00
N PHE A 177 11.16 5.61 -12.29
CA PHE A 177 11.35 6.61 -13.33
C PHE A 177 11.68 5.96 -14.68
N ASN A 178 12.48 4.89 -14.69
CA ASN A 178 12.83 4.12 -15.87
C ASN A 178 11.87 2.94 -16.08
N ARG A 179 10.85 3.09 -16.94
CA ARG A 179 9.90 2.01 -17.29
C ARG A 179 10.55 0.77 -17.91
N ASP A 180 11.68 0.93 -18.60
CA ASP A 180 12.41 -0.17 -19.23
C ASP A 180 13.34 -0.90 -18.25
N ARG A 181 13.34 -0.50 -16.98
CA ARG A 181 14.10 -1.18 -15.93
C ARG A 181 13.70 -2.65 -15.89
N LYS A 182 14.72 -3.49 -15.80
CA LYS A 182 14.59 -4.92 -15.52
C LYS A 182 15.40 -5.29 -14.29
N TRP A 183 14.93 -6.31 -13.58
CA TRP A 183 15.55 -6.83 -12.37
C TRP A 183 16.11 -8.22 -12.62
N GLU A 184 17.21 -8.55 -11.95
CA GLU A 184 17.64 -9.94 -11.85
C GLU A 184 16.63 -10.70 -10.98
N PRO A 185 16.17 -11.89 -11.41
CA PRO A 185 15.29 -12.74 -10.61
C PRO A 185 16.00 -13.28 -9.34
N LEU A 186 15.21 -13.80 -8.40
CA LEU A 186 15.74 -14.43 -7.17
C LEU A 186 16.41 -15.77 -7.43
N GLU A 187 15.90 -16.49 -8.43
CA GLU A 187 16.45 -17.75 -8.94
C GLU A 187 17.06 -17.50 -10.31
N GLU A 188 17.98 -18.36 -10.76
CA GLU A 188 18.59 -18.22 -12.09
C GLU A 188 17.53 -18.16 -13.19
N GLY A 189 17.64 -17.16 -14.08
CA GLY A 189 16.67 -16.95 -15.14
C GLY A 189 16.84 -15.62 -15.87
N PRO A 190 15.98 -15.36 -16.88
CA PRO A 190 16.00 -14.08 -17.58
C PRO A 190 15.57 -12.93 -16.66
N ARG A 191 16.10 -11.74 -16.93
CA ARG A 191 15.68 -10.52 -16.24
C ARG A 191 14.18 -10.29 -16.35
N ILE A 192 13.57 -9.89 -15.24
CA ILE A 192 12.13 -9.67 -15.13
C ILE A 192 11.77 -8.19 -15.30
N ASN A 193 10.59 -7.92 -15.85
CA ASN A 193 10.05 -6.55 -15.98
C ASN A 193 9.38 -6.07 -14.67
N SER A 194 8.83 -4.86 -14.69
CA SER A 194 8.19 -4.25 -13.52
C SER A 194 6.92 -4.96 -13.07
N GLU A 195 6.13 -5.52 -14.00
CA GLU A 195 4.92 -6.30 -13.70
C GLU A 195 5.27 -7.60 -12.97
N GLN A 196 6.27 -8.32 -13.47
CA GLN A 196 6.77 -9.55 -12.85
C GLN A 196 7.40 -9.27 -11.49
N MET A 197 8.17 -8.18 -11.35
CA MET A 197 8.72 -7.72 -10.07
C MET A 197 7.61 -7.42 -9.06
N LEU A 198 6.56 -6.71 -9.48
CA LEU A 198 5.40 -6.44 -8.64
C LEU A 198 4.69 -7.74 -8.22
N GLY A 199 4.58 -8.71 -9.11
CA GLY A 199 4.04 -10.04 -8.82
C GLY A 199 4.90 -10.86 -7.84
N VAL A 200 6.21 -10.65 -7.80
CA VAL A 200 7.07 -11.23 -6.74
C VAL A 200 6.71 -10.59 -5.39
N LEU A 201 6.65 -9.27 -5.31
CA LEU A 201 6.34 -8.56 -4.06
C LEU A 201 4.92 -8.87 -3.56
N GLN A 202 3.94 -9.00 -4.45
CA GLN A 202 2.57 -9.37 -4.08
C GLN A 202 2.53 -10.76 -3.45
N ARG A 203 3.23 -11.75 -4.02
CA ARG A 203 3.33 -13.09 -3.40
C ARG A 203 3.94 -13.02 -2.01
N ARG A 204 5.01 -12.23 -1.81
CA ARG A 204 5.61 -12.04 -0.48
C ARG A 204 4.64 -11.38 0.50
N ILE A 205 3.83 -10.42 0.04
CA ILE A 205 2.76 -9.83 0.85
C ILE A 205 1.74 -10.90 1.27
N ASP A 206 1.30 -11.72 0.31
CA ASP A 206 0.32 -12.78 0.58
C ASP A 206 0.88 -13.75 1.63
N ASP A 207 2.12 -14.23 1.46
CA ASP A 207 2.82 -15.10 2.43
C ASP A 207 2.87 -14.45 3.84
N ILE A 208 3.23 -13.18 3.92
CA ILE A 208 3.29 -12.44 5.20
C ILE A 208 1.91 -12.37 5.86
N LEU A 209 0.85 -12.11 5.11
CA LEU A 209 -0.52 -12.04 5.65
C LEU A 209 -1.02 -13.41 6.13
N VAL A 210 -0.49 -14.51 5.59
CA VAL A 210 -0.72 -15.87 6.11
C VAL A 210 -0.03 -16.07 7.44
N ASP A 211 1.24 -15.71 7.52
CA ASP A 211 2.10 -16.01 8.68
C ASP A 211 1.89 -15.05 9.86
N ARG A 212 1.42 -13.83 9.60
CA ARG A 212 1.31 -12.74 10.57
C ARG A 212 -0.14 -12.31 10.78
N ALA A 213 -0.85 -13.05 11.64
CA ALA A 213 -2.24 -12.75 12.00
C ALA A 213 -2.44 -11.38 12.68
N ASP A 214 -1.37 -10.75 13.16
CA ASP A 214 -1.38 -9.39 13.71
C ASP A 214 -1.42 -8.29 12.63
N ILE A 215 -1.10 -8.62 11.38
CA ILE A 215 -1.18 -7.72 10.22
C ILE A 215 -2.50 -7.98 9.49
N ALA A 216 -3.39 -6.98 9.51
CA ALA A 216 -4.72 -7.08 8.94
C ALA A 216 -4.78 -6.65 7.47
N GLY A 217 -3.76 -5.96 6.96
CA GLY A 217 -3.69 -5.60 5.55
C GLY A 217 -2.34 -5.02 5.14
N LEU A 218 -1.85 -5.47 3.99
CA LEU A 218 -0.58 -5.03 3.42
C LEU A 218 -0.75 -4.95 1.91
N GLU A 219 -0.28 -3.87 1.31
CA GLU A 219 -0.45 -3.60 -0.12
C GLU A 219 0.83 -3.02 -0.72
N VAL A 220 1.10 -3.32 -1.98
CA VAL A 220 2.19 -2.71 -2.75
C VAL A 220 1.62 -1.91 -3.91
N LEU A 221 2.12 -0.69 -4.08
CA LEU A 221 1.73 0.20 -5.18
C LEU A 221 2.96 0.67 -5.94
N LEU A 222 3.07 0.26 -7.21
CA LEU A 222 4.05 0.80 -8.14
C LEU A 222 3.48 2.01 -8.87
N ILE A 223 4.21 3.12 -8.86
CA ILE A 223 3.90 4.36 -9.57
C ILE A 223 5.04 4.64 -10.56
N HIS A 224 4.68 4.78 -11.83
CA HIS A 224 5.60 5.14 -12.89
C HIS A 224 5.63 6.65 -13.11
N PHE A 225 6.81 7.23 -12.96
CA PHE A 225 7.05 8.67 -13.14
C PHE A 225 7.53 9.03 -14.56
N SER A 226 7.48 8.08 -15.50
CA SER A 226 7.71 8.31 -16.93
C SER A 226 6.44 8.18 -17.74
N LEU A 227 6.42 8.86 -18.89
CA LEU A 227 5.38 8.69 -19.90
C LEU A 227 5.26 7.21 -20.30
N PRO A 228 4.05 6.73 -20.62
CA PRO A 228 3.88 5.43 -21.29
C PRO A 228 4.74 5.39 -22.55
N ALA A 229 5.30 4.22 -22.88
CA ALA A 229 5.94 4.02 -24.17
C ALA A 229 4.91 4.29 -25.29
N GLN A 230 5.30 5.07 -26.30
CA GLN A 230 4.49 5.32 -27.50
C GLN A 230 4.43 4.07 -28.38
#